data_AF-A0A367LAE9-F1
#
_entry.id   AF-A0A367LAE9-F1
#
_cell.length_a   1.000
_cell.length_b   1.000
_cell.length_c   1.000
_cell.angle_alpha   90.00
_cell.angle_beta   90.00
_cell.angle_gamma   90.00
#
_symmetry.space_group_name_H-M   'P 1'
#
loop_
_entity.id
_entity.type
_entity.pdbx_description
1 polymer ?
#
loop_
_entity_poly.entity_id
_entity_poly.type
_entity_poly.pdbx_seq_one_letter_code
_entity_poly.pdbx_strand_id
1 'polypeptide(L)'
;MTITSPTRLYAAATTALVLVVLVVLFPAVTTAQQRYPPASDNMFSYSPSAQATVFIAFLMGQAGDEDADRHSPLYFRRRGGIGDVPGDLRGSSPYADTEYGYETMSSRQGGTGPWIRLSLNLSSEVENLQGGYRSFIVYAVSTSPNMMPSSDSDRSRVSALGGIPWSQIRAWAYLNWDQWRMPQSLDWERNVEHDERWHHFGANVAQPLLSGRRARPDSLFIRHVAWHYLRFITQPNHPERNLLSQLLDWRSYAEPRDFPLLRHGLRDEEGQQLPAPEPAAAAAAAASASSSCDASSRQPNSLQYSILSQFDWDNVDASIPEFIRHGMRNTPRPTTRLCDAALFSLRGLYFTTTKRQQPTPQPPPAAADIFDSCRENDRSSCLQAADLVKNSCDSITALHVDFSLGEKGTADAIGLQVGGRNRPEAMIPLVPPSSGTAHKTVKNHRVDLRRVFDSDVVPLRDIVYVVLYDTPLVVGTDAQDWTMGGITLTASCANLTQKMEMSTYSSVNEAVQNSSPSTNRLPQMVWRRDITREDWKIVVAA
;
A
#
# COMPACT_ATOMS: atom_id res chain seq x y z
N MET A 1 -73.81 57.69 9.61
CA MET A 1 -72.45 58.25 9.76
C MET A 1 -71.76 57.55 10.90
N THR A 2 -71.03 56.47 10.62
CA THR A 2 -70.21 55.76 11.60
C THR A 2 -68.78 56.29 11.50
N ILE A 3 -68.38 57.05 12.51
CA ILE A 3 -67.04 57.63 12.64
C ILE A 3 -66.10 56.50 13.08
N THR A 4 -65.30 56.00 12.15
CA THR A 4 -64.25 55.03 12.43
C THR A 4 -63.07 55.72 13.11
N SER A 5 -62.73 55.22 14.30
CA SER A 5 -61.66 55.75 15.15
C SER A 5 -60.28 55.75 14.46
N PRO A 6 -59.52 56.86 14.50
CA PRO A 6 -58.22 57.01 13.84
C PRO A 6 -57.13 56.07 14.38
N THR A 7 -57.33 55.44 15.55
CA THR A 7 -56.38 54.47 16.13
C THR A 7 -56.25 53.16 15.34
N ARG A 8 -57.26 52.76 14.55
CA ARG A 8 -57.15 51.54 13.73
C ARG A 8 -56.32 51.72 12.45
N LEU A 9 -56.21 52.96 11.95
CA LEU A 9 -55.42 53.27 10.75
C LEU A 9 -53.91 53.27 11.03
N TYR A 10 -53.49 53.71 12.22
CA TYR A 10 -52.06 53.70 12.59
C TYR A 10 -51.52 52.29 12.82
N ALA A 11 -52.30 51.39 13.44
CA ALA A 11 -51.87 50.01 13.67
C ALA A 11 -51.65 49.25 12.35
N ALA A 12 -52.51 49.47 11.35
CA ALA A 12 -52.40 48.86 10.02
C ALA A 12 -51.20 49.39 9.22
N ALA A 13 -50.87 50.68 9.36
CA ALA A 13 -49.72 51.27 8.69
C ALA A 13 -48.39 50.77 9.26
N THR A 14 -48.29 50.59 10.59
CA THR A 14 -47.07 50.05 11.23
C THR A 14 -46.84 48.58 10.90
N THR A 15 -47.88 47.74 10.85
CA THR A 15 -47.72 46.34 10.45
C THR A 15 -47.35 46.20 8.98
N ALA A 16 -47.92 47.03 8.09
CA ALA A 16 -47.52 47.06 6.68
C ALA A 16 -46.06 47.49 6.50
N LEU A 17 -45.59 48.50 7.24
CA LEU A 17 -44.21 48.97 7.15
C LEU A 17 -43.21 47.91 7.66
N VAL A 18 -43.52 47.23 8.77
CA VAL A 18 -42.68 46.14 9.31
C VAL A 18 -42.62 44.96 8.34
N LEU A 19 -43.73 44.62 7.67
CA LEU A 19 -43.77 43.56 6.65
C LEU A 19 -42.95 43.92 5.41
N VAL A 20 -43.03 45.17 4.94
CA VAL A 20 -42.24 45.65 3.80
C VAL A 20 -40.75 45.69 4.15
N VAL A 21 -40.39 46.14 5.35
CA VAL A 21 -38.99 46.16 5.82
C VAL A 21 -38.43 44.74 6.00
N LEU A 22 -39.23 43.78 6.48
CA LEU A 22 -38.83 42.37 6.53
C LEU A 22 -38.66 41.76 5.12
N VAL A 23 -39.50 42.09 4.15
CA VAL A 23 -39.36 41.57 2.77
C VAL A 23 -38.18 42.21 2.02
N VAL A 24 -37.83 43.46 2.32
CA VAL A 24 -36.72 44.18 1.66
C VAL A 24 -35.37 43.90 2.33
N LEU A 25 -35.31 43.74 3.65
CA LEU A 25 -34.06 43.43 4.38
C LEU A 25 -33.70 41.94 4.38
N PHE A 26 -34.67 41.07 4.13
CA PHE A 26 -34.44 39.66 3.86
C PHE A 26 -34.80 39.42 2.38
N PRO A 27 -33.92 39.80 1.43
CA PRO A 27 -34.11 39.39 0.04
C PRO A 27 -34.36 37.89 0.09
N ALA A 28 -35.54 37.46 -0.40
CA ALA A 28 -35.96 36.07 -0.42
C ALA A 28 -34.73 35.26 -0.75
N VAL A 29 -34.26 34.44 0.20
CA VAL A 29 -33.02 33.66 0.07
C VAL A 29 -33.10 33.04 -1.31
N THR A 30 -32.42 33.66 -2.29
CA THR A 30 -32.48 33.21 -3.66
C THR A 30 -31.71 31.93 -3.59
N THR A 31 -32.48 30.87 -3.48
CA THR A 31 -32.07 29.55 -3.07
C THR A 31 -30.85 29.18 -3.91
N ALA A 32 -29.66 29.26 -3.32
CA ALA A 32 -28.47 28.64 -3.88
C ALA A 32 -28.72 27.13 -4.15
N GLN A 33 -29.79 26.58 -3.55
CA GLN A 33 -30.42 25.29 -3.84
C GLN A 33 -30.93 25.08 -5.28
N GLN A 34 -31.09 26.11 -6.11
CA GLN A 34 -31.53 25.97 -7.51
C GLN A 34 -30.40 26.04 -8.54
N ARG A 35 -29.15 25.72 -8.17
CA ARG A 35 -28.09 25.58 -9.19
C ARG A 35 -28.41 24.53 -10.25
N TYR A 36 -29.22 23.51 -9.92
CA TYR A 36 -29.58 22.44 -10.86
C TYR A 36 -31.07 22.07 -10.78
N PRO A 37 -31.75 21.85 -11.92
CA PRO A 37 -33.13 21.36 -11.94
C PRO A 37 -33.22 19.97 -11.30
N PRO A 38 -34.32 19.59 -10.63
CA PRO A 38 -34.45 18.27 -10.02
C PRO A 38 -34.33 17.16 -11.07
N ALA A 39 -33.64 16.08 -10.72
CA ALA A 39 -33.62 14.86 -11.52
C ALA A 39 -35.02 14.21 -11.52
N SER A 40 -35.41 13.60 -12.64
CA SER A 40 -36.64 12.82 -12.69
C SER A 40 -36.52 11.55 -11.83
N ASP A 41 -37.64 11.07 -11.29
CA ASP A 41 -37.67 9.91 -10.38
C ASP A 41 -37.15 8.61 -11.02
N ASN A 42 -37.06 8.56 -12.35
CA ASN A 42 -36.59 7.42 -13.14
C ASN A 42 -35.20 7.63 -13.76
N MET A 43 -34.47 8.68 -13.36
CA MET A 43 -33.15 9.00 -13.95
C MET A 43 -32.08 7.97 -13.58
N PHE A 44 -32.15 7.39 -12.38
CA PHE A 44 -31.15 6.49 -11.84
C PHE A 44 -31.77 5.24 -11.23
N SER A 45 -31.00 4.16 -11.21
CA SER A 45 -31.36 2.93 -10.51
C SER A 45 -30.47 2.75 -9.27
N TYR A 46 -31.04 2.14 -8.22
CA TYR A 46 -30.32 1.76 -7.01
C TYR A 46 -30.45 0.25 -6.82
N SER A 47 -29.37 -0.46 -7.16
CA SER A 47 -29.29 -1.91 -7.02
C SER A 47 -27.82 -2.28 -6.71
N PRO A 48 -27.34 -2.02 -5.50
CA PRO A 48 -25.98 -2.39 -5.12
C PRO A 48 -25.78 -3.91 -5.26
N SER A 49 -24.63 -4.29 -5.79
CA SER A 49 -24.17 -5.67 -5.91
C SER A 49 -23.89 -6.27 -4.53
N ALA A 50 -23.52 -7.55 -4.50
CA ALA A 50 -22.88 -8.11 -3.31
C ALA A 50 -21.62 -7.31 -2.95
N GLN A 51 -21.30 -7.32 -1.66
CA GLN A 51 -20.12 -6.70 -1.10
C GLN A 51 -18.87 -7.29 -1.73
N ALA A 52 -17.94 -6.44 -2.12
CA ALA A 52 -16.65 -6.88 -2.61
C ALA A 52 -15.53 -5.99 -2.05
N THR A 53 -14.30 -6.49 -2.14
CA THR A 53 -13.10 -5.67 -2.01
C THR A 53 -12.60 -5.38 -3.40
N VAL A 54 -12.33 -4.11 -3.65
CA VAL A 54 -11.76 -3.62 -4.90
C VAL A 54 -10.36 -3.09 -4.63
N PHE A 55 -9.52 -3.10 -5.65
CA PHE A 55 -8.08 -2.88 -5.54
C PHE A 55 -7.65 -1.77 -6.48
N ILE A 56 -6.74 -0.95 -6.02
CA ILE A 56 -6.09 0.07 -6.84
C ILE A 56 -4.63 0.12 -6.48
N ALA A 57 -3.77 0.12 -7.49
CA ALA A 57 -2.33 0.23 -7.31
C ALA A 57 -1.81 1.59 -7.76
N PHE A 58 -0.88 2.13 -6.98
CA PHE A 58 -0.16 3.36 -7.31
C PHE A 58 1.32 3.08 -7.43
N LEU A 59 1.93 3.71 -8.41
CA LEU A 59 3.38 3.79 -8.50
C LEU A 59 3.90 4.69 -7.37
N MET A 60 4.84 4.17 -6.56
CA MET A 60 5.61 5.00 -5.65
C MET A 60 6.71 5.73 -6.43
N GLY A 61 6.93 7.01 -6.13
CA GLY A 61 7.95 7.83 -6.79
C GLY A 61 9.34 7.21 -6.64
N GLN A 62 10.23 7.46 -7.62
CA GLN A 62 11.63 7.06 -7.47
C GLN A 62 12.30 7.93 -6.40
N ALA A 63 13.24 7.35 -5.65
CA ALA A 63 14.04 8.11 -4.69
C ALA A 63 14.76 9.26 -5.42
N GLY A 64 14.34 10.50 -5.15
CA GLY A 64 14.83 11.71 -5.83
C GLY A 64 13.73 12.58 -6.46
N ASP A 65 12.54 12.03 -6.70
CA ASP A 65 11.38 12.87 -7.01
C ASP A 65 10.94 13.64 -5.76
N GLU A 66 10.68 14.94 -5.91
CA GLU A 66 10.14 15.81 -4.83
C GLU A 66 8.81 15.27 -4.24
N ASP A 67 8.18 14.34 -4.96
CA ASP A 67 6.90 13.71 -4.66
C ASP A 67 7.03 12.20 -4.31
N ALA A 68 8.15 11.75 -3.74
CA ALA A 68 8.32 10.33 -3.36
C ALA A 68 7.21 9.79 -2.44
N ASP A 69 6.61 10.67 -1.62
CA ASP A 69 5.49 10.35 -0.73
C ASP A 69 4.11 10.40 -1.40
N ARG A 70 4.06 10.82 -2.67
CA ARG A 70 2.81 10.90 -3.42
C ARG A 70 2.28 9.49 -3.60
N HIS A 71 1.02 9.31 -3.20
CA HIS A 71 0.32 8.02 -3.09
C HIS A 71 0.68 7.13 -1.88
N SER A 72 1.47 7.62 -0.92
CA SER A 72 1.64 6.91 0.36
C SER A 72 0.34 6.89 1.19
N PRO A 73 0.21 5.96 2.16
CA PRO A 73 -0.96 5.90 3.04
C PRO A 73 -1.13 7.22 3.81
N LEU A 74 -0.01 7.81 4.26
CA LEU A 74 -0.01 9.08 4.96
C LEU A 74 -0.48 10.23 4.06
N TYR A 75 -0.06 10.24 2.80
CA TYR A 75 -0.50 11.24 1.82
C TYR A 75 -2.02 11.20 1.61
N PHE A 76 -2.59 10.03 1.32
CA PHE A 76 -4.03 9.91 1.13
C PHE A 76 -4.82 10.14 2.41
N ARG A 77 -4.31 9.71 3.56
CA ARG A 77 -4.91 10.01 4.87
C ARG A 77 -5.04 11.51 5.11
N ARG A 78 -3.99 12.30 4.86
CA ARG A 78 -4.02 13.78 5.02
C ARG A 78 -5.03 14.45 4.09
N ARG A 79 -5.24 13.88 2.91
CA ARG A 79 -6.22 14.37 1.92
C ARG A 79 -7.64 13.83 2.13
N GLY A 80 -7.85 13.04 3.19
CA GLY A 80 -9.14 12.42 3.49
C GLY A 80 -9.54 11.30 2.53
N GLY A 81 -8.61 10.79 1.70
CA GLY A 81 -8.86 9.67 0.80
C GLY A 81 -8.03 9.68 -0.49
N ILE A 82 -8.39 8.77 -1.40
CA ILE A 82 -7.81 8.65 -2.74
C ILE A 82 -8.65 9.43 -3.74
N GLY A 83 -8.01 10.37 -4.42
CA GLY A 83 -8.58 11.14 -5.50
C GLY A 83 -7.93 12.51 -5.61
N ASP A 84 -8.27 13.20 -6.68
CA ASP A 84 -7.85 14.57 -6.85
C ASP A 84 -8.46 15.46 -5.79
N VAL A 85 -7.73 16.52 -5.47
CA VAL A 85 -8.22 17.68 -4.74
C VAL A 85 -7.63 18.82 -5.54
N PRO A 86 -8.42 19.48 -6.40
CA PRO A 86 -7.91 20.53 -7.26
C PRO A 86 -7.20 21.57 -6.39
N GLY A 87 -5.93 21.86 -6.70
CA GLY A 87 -5.13 22.80 -5.91
C GLY A 87 -5.69 24.23 -5.90
N ASP A 88 -6.62 24.53 -6.81
CA ASP A 88 -7.34 25.79 -6.86
C ASP A 88 -8.86 25.54 -6.75
N LEU A 89 -9.38 25.56 -5.51
CA LEU A 89 -10.81 25.44 -5.21
C LEU A 89 -11.64 26.65 -5.69
N ARG A 90 -11.07 27.60 -6.45
CA ARG A 90 -11.70 28.84 -6.93
C ARG A 90 -12.69 28.64 -8.09
N GLY A 91 -13.48 27.57 -8.04
CA GLY A 91 -14.78 27.48 -8.71
C GLY A 91 -14.80 26.92 -10.14
N SER A 92 -13.65 26.60 -10.75
CA SER A 92 -13.60 25.94 -12.06
C SER A 92 -13.26 24.47 -11.89
N SER A 93 -14.14 23.57 -12.36
CA SER A 93 -13.78 22.15 -12.48
C SER A 93 -12.53 22.02 -13.35
N PRO A 94 -11.46 21.37 -12.88
CA PRO A 94 -10.30 21.13 -13.73
C PRO A 94 -10.60 20.11 -14.84
N TYR A 95 -11.76 19.46 -14.78
CA TYR A 95 -12.18 18.42 -15.72
C TYR A 95 -13.15 18.95 -16.76
N ALA A 96 -12.96 18.49 -18.00
CA ALA A 96 -13.94 18.69 -19.05
C ALA A 96 -15.24 17.94 -18.71
N ASP A 97 -16.39 18.44 -19.16
CA ASP A 97 -17.68 17.78 -18.90
C ASP A 97 -17.70 16.31 -19.36
N THR A 98 -17.02 16.01 -20.47
CA THR A 98 -16.87 14.66 -21.00
C THR A 98 -16.08 13.72 -20.09
N GLU A 99 -15.26 14.23 -19.17
CA GLU A 99 -14.52 13.39 -18.22
C GLU A 99 -15.40 12.89 -17.06
N TYR A 100 -16.61 13.42 -16.88
CA TYR A 100 -17.58 12.93 -15.89
C TYR A 100 -18.33 11.66 -16.33
N GLY A 101 -18.07 11.14 -17.53
CA GLY A 101 -18.53 9.82 -17.94
C GLY A 101 -17.53 8.72 -17.55
N TYR A 102 -17.95 7.64 -16.90
CA TYR A 102 -17.02 6.59 -16.46
C TYR A 102 -16.37 5.81 -17.63
N GLU A 103 -16.92 5.87 -18.85
CA GLU A 103 -16.32 5.29 -20.06
C GLU A 103 -15.56 6.32 -20.91
N THR A 104 -15.84 7.61 -20.70
CA THR A 104 -15.22 8.72 -21.45
C THR A 104 -14.16 9.47 -20.66
N MET A 105 -14.01 9.17 -19.36
CA MET A 105 -12.90 9.69 -18.57
C MET A 105 -11.57 9.32 -19.22
N SER A 106 -10.74 10.34 -19.46
CA SER A 106 -9.38 10.13 -19.88
C SER A 106 -8.70 9.28 -18.80
N SER A 107 -8.09 8.16 -19.19
CA SER A 107 -7.36 7.30 -18.25
C SER A 107 -6.06 7.98 -17.86
N ARG A 108 -6.14 9.07 -17.10
CA ARG A 108 -4.96 9.69 -16.55
C ARG A 108 -4.38 8.73 -15.52
N GLN A 109 -3.17 8.27 -15.79
CA GLN A 109 -2.41 7.44 -14.86
C GLN A 109 -2.31 8.17 -13.51
N GLY A 110 -2.63 7.49 -12.41
CA GLY A 110 -2.46 8.05 -11.06
C GLY A 110 -3.73 8.50 -10.33
N GLY A 111 -4.92 8.00 -10.69
CA GLY A 111 -6.13 8.27 -9.89
C GLY A 111 -6.55 9.74 -9.89
N THR A 112 -6.34 10.41 -11.03
CA THR A 112 -6.76 11.79 -11.24
C THR A 112 -8.06 11.81 -12.07
N GLY A 113 -8.95 12.76 -11.82
CA GLY A 113 -10.26 12.83 -12.45
C GLY A 113 -11.44 12.76 -11.47
N PRO A 114 -12.67 12.96 -11.98
CA PRO A 114 -13.89 12.77 -11.20
C PRO A 114 -14.18 11.28 -10.94
N TRP A 115 -13.46 10.37 -11.59
CA TRP A 115 -13.59 8.92 -11.43
C TRP A 115 -12.25 8.29 -11.07
N ILE A 116 -12.27 7.38 -10.10
CA ILE A 116 -11.11 6.55 -9.74
C ILE A 116 -11.38 5.13 -10.21
N ARG A 117 -10.54 4.59 -11.09
CA ARG A 117 -10.66 3.20 -11.57
C ARG A 117 -10.03 2.24 -10.57
N LEU A 118 -10.75 1.14 -10.30
CA LEU A 118 -10.29 0.04 -9.46
C LEU A 118 -10.58 -1.29 -10.15
N SER A 119 -9.87 -2.33 -9.73
CA SER A 119 -10.10 -3.70 -10.14
C SER A 119 -10.84 -4.48 -9.06
N LEU A 120 -11.76 -5.35 -9.44
CA LEU A 120 -12.42 -6.34 -8.58
C LEU A 120 -11.51 -7.52 -8.26
N ASN A 121 -10.40 -7.67 -8.98
CA ASN A 121 -9.48 -8.79 -8.84
C ASN A 121 -8.07 -8.29 -8.56
N LEU A 122 -7.55 -8.62 -7.37
CA LEU A 122 -6.21 -8.27 -6.94
C LEU A 122 -5.14 -8.77 -7.92
N SER A 123 -5.26 -10.01 -8.40
CA SER A 123 -4.32 -10.57 -9.37
C SER A 123 -4.34 -9.78 -10.67
N SER A 124 -5.52 -9.43 -11.18
CA SER A 124 -5.62 -8.60 -12.39
C SER A 124 -5.03 -7.21 -12.18
N GLU A 125 -5.26 -6.58 -11.02
CA GLU A 125 -4.66 -5.26 -10.73
C GLU A 125 -3.14 -5.34 -10.75
N VAL A 126 -2.59 -6.34 -10.06
CA VAL A 126 -1.15 -6.52 -9.90
C VAL A 126 -0.46 -6.97 -11.20
N GLU A 127 -1.08 -7.88 -11.98
CA GLU A 127 -0.57 -8.33 -13.28
C GLU A 127 -0.56 -7.20 -14.33
N ASN A 128 -1.51 -6.26 -14.23
CA ASN A 128 -1.56 -5.09 -15.11
C ASN A 128 -0.46 -4.07 -14.79
N LEU A 129 0.15 -4.12 -13.60
CA LEU A 129 1.31 -3.31 -13.29
C LEU A 129 2.48 -3.84 -14.12
N GLN A 130 2.99 -3.02 -15.05
CA GLN A 130 4.10 -3.37 -15.94
C GLN A 130 5.46 -3.50 -15.20
N GLY A 131 5.48 -3.96 -13.95
CA GLY A 131 6.52 -3.64 -12.98
C GLY A 131 7.36 -4.82 -12.51
N GLY A 132 8.55 -4.96 -13.09
CA GLY A 132 9.69 -5.59 -12.41
C GLY A 132 10.62 -4.60 -11.69
N TYR A 133 10.43 -3.28 -11.86
CA TYR A 133 11.40 -2.26 -11.46
C TYR A 133 10.93 -1.21 -10.46
N ARG A 134 9.63 -1.11 -10.29
CA ARG A 134 9.01 0.02 -9.59
C ARG A 134 8.28 -0.53 -8.38
N SER A 135 8.48 0.10 -7.23
CA SER A 135 7.70 -0.21 -6.05
C SER A 135 6.31 0.35 -6.26
N PHE A 136 5.29 -0.51 -6.13
CA PHE A 136 3.91 -0.06 -6.11
C PHE A 136 3.37 -0.17 -4.69
N ILE A 137 2.30 0.54 -4.42
CA ILE A 137 1.47 0.32 -3.24
C ILE A 137 0.07 -0.01 -3.71
N VAL A 138 -0.47 -1.11 -3.19
CA VAL A 138 -1.80 -1.60 -3.51
C VAL A 138 -2.72 -1.31 -2.35
N TYR A 139 -3.87 -0.70 -2.62
CA TYR A 139 -4.90 -0.42 -1.62
C TYR A 139 -6.07 -1.37 -1.80
N ALA A 140 -6.54 -1.95 -0.70
CA ALA A 140 -7.79 -2.69 -0.62
C ALA A 140 -8.89 -1.74 -0.14
N VAL A 141 -9.97 -1.63 -0.90
CA VAL A 141 -11.04 -0.65 -0.69
C VAL A 141 -12.38 -1.38 -0.63
N SER A 142 -13.23 -1.03 0.34
CA SER A 142 -14.59 -1.57 0.42
C SER A 142 -15.45 -0.99 -0.71
N THR A 143 -16.32 -1.80 -1.31
CA THR A 143 -17.27 -1.28 -2.32
C THR A 143 -18.32 -0.32 -1.74
N SER A 144 -18.88 0.54 -2.58
CA SER A 144 -19.93 1.51 -2.19
C SER A 144 -20.80 1.92 -3.39
N PRO A 145 -21.98 2.53 -3.17
CA PRO A 145 -22.89 2.85 -4.25
C PRO A 145 -22.44 4.02 -5.14
N ASN A 146 -21.36 4.74 -4.80
CA ASN A 146 -20.71 5.68 -5.73
C ASN A 146 -19.75 4.98 -6.71
N MET A 147 -19.65 3.65 -6.66
CA MET A 147 -18.88 2.85 -7.62
C MET A 147 -19.78 2.22 -8.67
N MET A 148 -19.32 2.21 -9.93
CA MET A 148 -20.02 1.59 -11.05
C MET A 148 -19.12 0.59 -11.76
N PRO A 149 -19.62 -0.59 -12.16
CA PRO A 149 -18.89 -1.48 -13.05
C PRO A 149 -18.73 -0.81 -14.41
N SER A 150 -17.59 -1.05 -15.05
CA SER A 150 -17.42 -0.70 -16.45
C SER A 150 -18.44 -1.46 -17.30
N SER A 151 -19.03 -0.81 -18.30
CA SER A 151 -19.91 -1.49 -19.26
C SER A 151 -19.14 -2.19 -20.39
N ASP A 152 -17.83 -1.92 -20.49
CA ASP A 152 -16.95 -2.59 -21.45
C ASP A 152 -16.82 -4.10 -21.14
N SER A 153 -16.23 -4.84 -22.07
CA SER A 153 -15.96 -6.28 -21.93
C SER A 153 -15.18 -6.64 -20.66
N ASP A 154 -14.47 -5.67 -20.09
CA ASP A 154 -13.74 -5.82 -18.84
C ASP A 154 -14.64 -5.61 -17.61
N ARG A 155 -15.42 -6.66 -17.31
CA ARG A 155 -16.24 -6.73 -16.09
C ARG A 155 -15.42 -6.77 -14.80
N SER A 156 -14.10 -6.85 -14.88
CA SER A 156 -13.23 -6.83 -13.71
C SER A 156 -13.01 -5.42 -13.16
N ARG A 157 -13.49 -4.37 -13.83
CA ARG A 157 -13.26 -2.97 -13.42
C ARG A 157 -14.49 -2.31 -12.84
N VAL A 158 -14.25 -1.51 -11.82
CA VAL A 158 -15.21 -0.56 -11.23
C VAL A 158 -14.61 0.84 -11.21
N SER A 159 -15.46 1.87 -11.22
CA SER A 159 -15.04 3.27 -11.15
C SER A 159 -15.78 3.98 -10.02
N ALA A 160 -15.04 4.59 -9.11
CA ALA A 160 -15.58 5.36 -7.98
C ALA A 160 -15.75 6.83 -8.36
N LEU A 161 -16.99 7.32 -8.37
CA LEU A 161 -17.32 8.71 -8.62
C LEU A 161 -16.98 9.57 -7.41
N GLY A 162 -16.20 10.62 -7.64
CA GLY A 162 -15.82 11.64 -6.67
C GLY A 162 -14.70 11.25 -5.71
N GLY A 163 -14.00 10.15 -5.96
CA GLY A 163 -12.93 9.66 -5.09
C GLY A 163 -13.36 8.58 -4.11
N ILE A 164 -12.43 8.20 -3.25
CA ILE A 164 -12.56 7.13 -2.25
C ILE A 164 -12.16 7.72 -0.89
N PRO A 165 -13.10 7.93 0.05
CA PRO A 165 -12.76 8.44 1.37
C PRO A 165 -11.78 7.52 2.13
N TRP A 166 -10.96 8.10 3.00
CA TRP A 166 -9.97 7.36 3.77
C TRP A 166 -10.59 6.25 4.63
N SER A 167 -11.78 6.51 5.20
CA SER A 167 -12.52 5.51 5.99
C SER A 167 -12.97 4.31 5.15
N GLN A 168 -13.02 4.42 3.83
CA GLN A 168 -13.39 3.34 2.90
C GLN A 168 -12.22 2.40 2.59
N ILE A 169 -10.99 2.84 2.82
CA ILE A 169 -9.77 2.06 2.58
C ILE A 169 -9.59 1.08 3.75
N ARG A 170 -9.53 -0.22 3.45
CA ARG A 170 -9.43 -1.31 4.44
C ARG A 170 -8.00 -1.56 4.89
N ALA A 171 -7.09 -1.57 3.91
CA ALA A 171 -5.70 -1.95 4.09
C ALA A 171 -4.88 -1.48 2.89
N TRP A 172 -3.56 -1.54 3.02
CA TRP A 172 -2.63 -1.38 1.90
C TRP A 172 -1.49 -2.38 2.02
N ALA A 173 -0.83 -2.68 0.91
CA ALA A 173 0.36 -3.52 0.87
C ALA A 173 1.38 -2.89 -0.06
N TYR A 174 2.65 -2.89 0.36
CA TYR A 174 3.74 -2.54 -0.52
C TYR A 174 4.00 -3.70 -1.46
N LEU A 175 3.96 -3.43 -2.75
CA LEU A 175 4.29 -4.39 -3.78
C LEU A 175 5.78 -4.26 -4.08
N ASN A 176 6.54 -5.18 -3.52
CA ASN A 176 7.93 -5.37 -3.90
C ASN A 176 8.00 -6.12 -5.24
N TRP A 177 9.16 -6.00 -5.91
CA TRP A 177 9.38 -6.54 -7.25
C TRP A 177 9.24 -8.07 -7.34
N ASP A 178 9.19 -8.78 -6.21
CA ASP A 178 8.99 -10.22 -6.11
C ASP A 178 7.53 -10.61 -5.83
N GLN A 179 6.77 -9.72 -5.19
CA GLN A 179 5.39 -9.99 -4.74
C GLN A 179 4.34 -9.84 -5.84
N TRP A 180 4.65 -9.21 -6.98
CA TRP A 180 3.69 -9.08 -8.09
C TRP A 180 3.21 -10.42 -8.66
N ARG A 181 3.97 -11.49 -8.44
CA ARG A 181 3.64 -12.84 -8.92
C ARG A 181 2.74 -13.60 -7.95
N MET A 182 2.74 -13.19 -6.69
CA MET A 182 1.94 -13.79 -5.63
C MET A 182 1.11 -12.69 -4.97
N PRO A 183 0.14 -12.09 -5.68
CA PRO A 183 -0.74 -11.07 -5.13
C PRO A 183 -1.40 -11.52 -3.81
N GLN A 184 -1.65 -12.82 -3.66
CA GLN A 184 -2.24 -13.39 -2.45
C GLN A 184 -1.27 -13.45 -1.26
N SER A 185 0.05 -13.34 -1.48
CA SER A 185 1.07 -13.31 -0.43
C SER A 185 1.49 -11.88 -0.07
N LEU A 186 0.69 -10.87 -0.45
CA LEU A 186 0.96 -9.50 -0.04
C LEU A 186 0.78 -9.35 1.48
N ASP A 187 1.77 -8.72 2.10
CA ASP A 187 1.72 -8.37 3.52
C ASP A 187 0.88 -7.10 3.69
N TRP A 188 -0.38 -7.28 4.06
CA TRP A 188 -1.34 -6.20 4.22
C TRP A 188 -1.19 -5.50 5.57
N GLU A 189 -0.98 -4.19 5.54
CA GLU A 189 -1.14 -3.30 6.69
C GLU A 189 -2.59 -2.84 6.80
N ARG A 190 -3.24 -3.14 7.93
CA ARG A 190 -4.64 -2.77 8.19
C ARG A 190 -4.78 -1.27 8.45
N ASN A 191 -5.75 -0.64 7.79
CA ASN A 191 -6.16 0.72 8.13
C ASN A 191 -7.02 0.71 9.41
N VAL A 192 -6.50 1.26 10.50
CA VAL A 192 -7.24 1.35 11.78
C VAL A 192 -8.41 2.36 11.75
N GLU A 193 -8.43 3.25 10.76
CA GLU A 193 -9.52 4.22 10.54
C GLU A 193 -10.56 3.72 9.54
N HIS A 194 -10.46 2.46 9.10
CA HIS A 194 -11.50 1.86 8.27
C HIS A 194 -12.82 1.77 9.04
N ASP A 195 -13.91 2.29 8.46
CA ASP A 195 -15.24 2.17 9.05
C ASP A 195 -15.93 0.90 8.54
N GLU A 196 -16.09 -0.10 9.42
CA GLU A 196 -16.68 -1.39 9.08
C GLU A 196 -18.13 -1.26 8.56
N ARG A 197 -18.81 -0.13 8.79
CA ARG A 197 -20.15 0.11 8.22
C ARG A 197 -20.13 0.14 6.69
N TRP A 198 -18.97 0.38 6.04
CA TRP A 198 -18.81 0.22 4.59
C TRP A 198 -19.15 -1.19 4.10
N HIS A 199 -19.04 -2.22 4.96
CA HIS A 199 -19.46 -3.57 4.62
C HIS A 199 -20.96 -3.67 4.35
N HIS A 200 -21.80 -2.69 4.67
CA HIS A 200 -23.22 -2.75 4.29
C HIS A 200 -23.46 -2.49 2.80
N PHE A 201 -22.43 -2.12 2.05
CA PHE A 201 -22.58 -1.61 0.69
C PHE A 201 -21.82 -2.41 -0.37
N GLY A 202 -22.42 -2.48 -1.56
CA GLY A 202 -21.83 -2.97 -2.80
C GLY A 202 -21.69 -1.85 -3.84
N ALA A 203 -21.00 -2.15 -4.94
CA ALA A 203 -20.99 -1.26 -6.11
C ALA A 203 -22.39 -1.21 -6.74
N ASN A 204 -22.82 -0.06 -7.23
CA ASN A 204 -24.14 0.04 -7.86
C ASN A 204 -24.09 -0.51 -9.29
N VAL A 205 -25.25 -0.81 -9.89
CA VAL A 205 -25.33 -1.19 -11.31
C VAL A 205 -24.88 -0.05 -12.22
N ALA A 206 -24.44 -0.39 -13.43
CA ALA A 206 -24.08 0.58 -14.46
C ALA A 206 -25.21 1.60 -14.68
N GLN A 207 -24.85 2.87 -14.74
CA GLN A 207 -25.78 3.99 -14.90
C GLN A 207 -25.62 4.57 -16.31
N PRO A 208 -26.52 4.27 -17.26
CA PRO A 208 -26.29 4.62 -18.67
C PRO A 208 -26.15 6.11 -18.95
N LEU A 209 -26.69 6.98 -18.10
CA LEU A 209 -26.54 8.44 -18.20
C LEU A 209 -25.17 8.93 -17.72
N LEU A 210 -24.44 8.10 -16.95
CA LEU A 210 -23.08 8.39 -16.47
C LEU A 210 -22.00 7.69 -17.29
N SER A 211 -22.34 6.92 -18.33
CA SER A 211 -21.32 6.31 -19.19
C SER A 211 -20.51 7.35 -19.95
N GLY A 212 -21.18 8.43 -20.38
CA GLY A 212 -20.64 9.42 -21.31
C GLY A 212 -20.76 9.02 -22.78
N ARG A 213 -21.16 7.77 -23.09
CA ARG A 213 -21.34 7.30 -24.48
C ARG A 213 -22.74 7.55 -25.06
N ARG A 214 -23.76 7.72 -24.21
CA ARG A 214 -25.14 7.93 -24.67
C ARG A 214 -25.39 9.39 -25.00
N ALA A 215 -26.31 9.62 -25.96
CA ALA A 215 -26.84 10.95 -26.22
C ALA A 215 -27.40 11.52 -24.91
N ARG A 216 -26.92 12.71 -24.56
CA ARG A 216 -27.31 13.42 -23.34
C ARG A 216 -28.77 13.85 -23.49
N PRO A 217 -29.58 13.85 -22.41
CA PRO A 217 -30.82 14.62 -22.41
C PRO A 217 -30.47 16.06 -22.78
N ASP A 218 -31.11 16.59 -23.83
CA ASP A 218 -30.81 17.91 -24.37
C ASP A 218 -30.83 18.93 -23.22
N SER A 219 -29.71 19.65 -23.01
CA SER A 219 -29.41 20.67 -21.98
C SER A 219 -28.60 20.28 -20.72
N LEU A 220 -28.38 19.00 -20.41
CA LEU A 220 -27.61 18.64 -19.19
C LEU A 220 -26.14 18.31 -19.47
N PHE A 221 -25.25 19.00 -18.77
CA PHE A 221 -23.84 18.63 -18.61
C PHE A 221 -23.74 17.30 -17.83
N ILE A 222 -22.84 16.40 -18.23
CA ILE A 222 -22.63 15.10 -17.55
C ILE A 222 -22.21 15.31 -16.10
N ARG A 223 -21.46 16.38 -15.81
CA ARG A 223 -21.16 16.80 -14.43
C ARG A 223 -22.41 16.97 -13.57
N HIS A 224 -23.48 17.56 -14.13
CA HIS A 224 -24.74 17.73 -13.41
C HIS A 224 -25.43 16.39 -13.19
N VAL A 225 -25.37 15.48 -14.18
CA VAL A 225 -25.86 14.10 -14.02
C VAL A 225 -25.12 13.39 -12.89
N ALA A 226 -23.79 13.50 -12.82
CA ALA A 226 -22.96 12.94 -11.76
C ALA A 226 -23.34 13.51 -10.37
N TRP A 227 -23.56 14.82 -10.30
CA TRP A 227 -24.01 15.46 -9.07
C TRP A 227 -25.40 14.98 -8.62
N HIS A 228 -26.36 14.89 -9.56
CA HIS A 228 -27.69 14.37 -9.28
C HIS A 228 -27.68 12.92 -8.83
N TYR A 229 -26.79 12.12 -9.40
CA TYR A 229 -26.62 10.73 -8.99
C TYR A 229 -26.14 10.62 -7.54
N LEU A 230 -25.11 11.38 -7.15
CA LEU A 230 -24.65 11.40 -5.75
C LEU A 230 -25.77 11.82 -4.81
N ARG A 231 -26.52 12.86 -5.17
CA ARG A 231 -27.70 13.27 -4.40
C ARG A 231 -28.72 12.12 -4.29
N PHE A 232 -29.02 11.44 -5.39
CA PHE A 232 -29.97 10.33 -5.41
C PHE A 232 -29.56 9.19 -4.45
N ILE A 233 -28.29 8.76 -4.47
CA ILE A 233 -27.82 7.67 -3.59
C ILE A 233 -27.64 8.08 -2.13
N THR A 234 -27.58 9.38 -1.82
CA THR A 234 -27.42 9.92 -0.46
C THR A 234 -28.68 10.60 0.10
N GLN A 235 -29.79 10.55 -0.62
CA GLN A 235 -31.06 11.12 -0.15
C GLN A 235 -31.50 10.44 1.16
N PRO A 236 -31.88 11.20 2.20
CA PRO A 236 -32.20 10.65 3.53
C PRO A 236 -33.57 9.95 3.59
N ASN A 237 -34.13 9.52 2.47
CA ASN A 237 -35.42 8.84 2.39
C ASN A 237 -35.34 7.34 2.71
N HIS A 238 -34.13 6.79 2.90
CA HIS A 238 -33.90 5.40 3.27
C HIS A 238 -32.76 5.29 4.30
N PRO A 239 -32.84 4.40 5.31
CA PRO A 239 -31.80 4.25 6.33
C PRO A 239 -30.40 4.00 5.76
N GLU A 240 -30.28 3.16 4.74
CA GLU A 240 -28.99 2.89 4.07
C GLU A 240 -28.40 4.14 3.39
N ARG A 241 -29.26 4.98 2.78
CA ARG A 241 -28.81 6.19 2.10
C ARG A 241 -28.41 7.28 3.09
N ASN A 242 -29.08 7.34 4.24
CA ASN A 242 -28.67 8.18 5.36
C ASN A 242 -27.31 7.73 5.91
N LEU A 243 -27.10 6.41 6.08
CA LEU A 243 -25.80 5.87 6.45
C LEU A 243 -24.72 6.20 5.40
N LEU A 244 -25.01 6.02 4.11
CA LEU A 244 -24.08 6.37 3.03
C LEU A 244 -23.75 7.87 3.03
N SER A 245 -24.75 8.73 3.23
CA SER A 245 -24.57 10.17 3.39
C SER A 245 -23.64 10.51 4.55
N GLN A 246 -23.75 9.80 5.69
CA GLN A 246 -22.84 9.97 6.82
C GLN A 246 -21.41 9.51 6.50
N LEU A 247 -21.26 8.35 5.85
CA LEU A 247 -19.96 7.75 5.52
C LEU A 247 -19.19 8.55 4.45
N LEU A 248 -19.89 9.07 3.44
CA LEU A 248 -19.35 10.00 2.45
C LEU A 248 -19.26 11.44 2.99
N ASP A 249 -19.81 11.68 4.18
CA ASP A 249 -20.01 13.00 4.77
C ASP A 249 -20.67 13.98 3.77
N TRP A 250 -21.62 13.50 2.97
CA TRP A 250 -22.29 14.27 1.92
C TRP A 250 -23.63 14.80 2.42
N ARG A 251 -23.68 16.10 2.73
CA ARG A 251 -24.90 16.80 3.18
C ARG A 251 -25.45 17.68 2.07
N SER A 252 -26.34 17.12 1.25
CA SER A 252 -26.92 17.81 0.08
C SER A 252 -27.61 19.15 0.37
N TYR A 253 -28.00 19.39 1.61
CA TYR A 253 -28.72 20.59 2.06
C TYR A 253 -27.85 21.62 2.80
N ALA A 254 -26.65 21.26 3.25
CA ALA A 254 -25.82 22.15 4.06
C ALA A 254 -24.94 23.06 3.20
N GLU A 255 -24.32 22.52 2.15
CA GLU A 255 -23.47 23.27 1.21
C GLU A 255 -23.53 22.57 -0.16
N PRO A 256 -23.71 23.28 -1.28
CA PRO A 256 -23.61 22.69 -2.61
C PRO A 256 -22.16 22.26 -2.85
N ARG A 257 -21.83 21.03 -2.44
CA ARG A 257 -20.53 20.44 -2.74
C ARG A 257 -20.45 20.08 -4.19
N ASP A 258 -19.29 20.34 -4.73
CA ASP A 258 -18.87 19.91 -6.04
C ASP A 258 -17.90 18.74 -5.92
N PHE A 259 -17.55 18.11 -7.03
CA PHE A 259 -16.52 17.09 -7.06
C PHE A 259 -15.14 17.72 -6.83
N PRO A 260 -14.24 17.03 -6.09
CA PRO A 260 -14.33 15.67 -5.55
C PRO A 260 -15.00 15.60 -4.16
N LEU A 261 -15.39 14.39 -3.73
CA LEU A 261 -16.05 14.11 -2.44
C LEU A 261 -15.10 14.19 -1.23
N LEU A 262 -13.79 14.24 -1.47
CA LEU A 262 -12.77 14.20 -0.43
C LEU A 262 -12.74 15.52 0.33
N ARG A 263 -12.71 15.43 1.66
CA ARG A 263 -12.35 16.57 2.51
C ARG A 263 -10.84 16.55 2.68
N HIS A 264 -10.17 17.68 2.49
CA HIS A 264 -8.88 17.89 3.14
C HIS A 264 -9.06 17.53 4.62
N GLY A 265 -8.18 16.68 5.15
CA GLY A 265 -8.26 16.24 6.54
C GLY A 265 -8.47 17.46 7.42
N LEU A 266 -9.54 17.43 8.22
CA LEU A 266 -9.94 18.50 9.15
C LEU A 266 -8.95 18.66 10.33
N ARG A 267 -7.67 18.40 10.08
CA ARG A 267 -6.62 18.50 11.06
C ARG A 267 -5.43 19.21 10.43
N ASP A 268 -4.97 20.24 11.12
CA ASP A 268 -3.72 20.93 10.81
C ASP A 268 -2.52 19.96 10.83
N GLU A 269 -1.34 20.47 10.48
CA GLU A 269 -0.10 19.68 10.39
C GLU A 269 0.21 18.94 11.71
N GLU A 270 -0.30 19.44 12.84
CA GLU A 270 -0.17 18.88 14.18
C GLU A 270 -1.25 17.84 14.58
N GLY A 271 -2.27 17.60 13.76
CA GLY A 271 -3.32 16.63 14.10
C GLY A 271 -4.38 17.15 15.08
N GLN A 272 -4.44 18.46 15.34
CA GLN A 272 -5.52 19.06 16.11
C GLN A 272 -6.76 19.20 15.24
N GLN A 273 -7.91 18.86 15.81
CA GLN A 273 -9.19 18.97 15.14
C GLN A 273 -9.47 20.46 14.93
N LEU A 274 -9.50 20.92 13.67
CA LEU A 274 -9.94 22.28 13.37
C LEU A 274 -11.37 22.41 13.93
N PRO A 275 -11.66 23.44 14.75
CA PRO A 275 -12.97 23.58 15.37
C PRO A 275 -14.03 23.60 14.26
N ALA A 276 -15.02 22.72 14.38
CA ALA A 276 -16.17 22.75 13.49
C ALA A 276 -16.78 24.18 13.55
N PRO A 277 -17.26 24.74 12.43
CA PRO A 277 -17.97 26.01 12.49
C PRO A 277 -19.19 25.85 13.40
N GLU A 278 -19.10 26.41 14.61
CA GLU A 278 -20.18 26.38 15.58
C GLU A 278 -21.36 27.21 15.05
N PRO A 279 -22.60 26.70 15.12
CA PRO A 279 -23.78 27.53 14.89
C PRO A 279 -23.83 28.64 15.96
N ALA A 280 -24.01 29.88 15.52
CA ALA A 280 -23.81 31.13 16.25
C ALA A 280 -24.74 31.41 17.47
N ALA A 281 -25.18 30.39 18.23
CA ALA A 281 -26.20 30.58 19.26
C ALA A 281 -25.91 29.93 20.64
N ALA A 282 -24.71 29.40 20.93
CA ALA A 282 -24.47 28.73 22.21
C ALA A 282 -23.15 29.07 22.91
N ALA A 283 -22.56 30.24 22.66
CA ALA A 283 -21.36 30.70 23.37
C ALA A 283 -21.70 31.43 24.68
N ALA A 284 -22.11 30.67 25.70
CA ALA A 284 -22.08 31.13 27.10
C ALA A 284 -22.12 29.94 28.06
N ALA A 285 -20.99 29.25 28.23
CA ALA A 285 -20.52 28.56 29.45
C ALA A 285 -19.68 27.31 29.13
N ALA A 286 -18.40 27.48 28.78
CA ALA A 286 -17.36 26.47 28.97
C ALA A 286 -15.97 27.06 28.68
N ALA A 287 -15.48 27.93 29.55
CA ALA A 287 -14.09 28.36 29.54
C ALA A 287 -13.33 27.63 30.64
N SER A 288 -12.70 26.50 30.33
CA SER A 288 -11.49 25.99 31.01
C SER A 288 -11.09 24.61 30.47
N ALA A 289 -10.24 24.58 29.44
CA ALA A 289 -9.22 23.55 29.21
C ALA A 289 -8.43 23.88 27.94
N SER A 290 -7.60 24.92 28.00
CA SER A 290 -6.52 25.12 27.02
C SER A 290 -5.38 24.17 27.34
N SER A 291 -5.18 23.12 26.56
CA SER A 291 -3.94 22.33 26.58
C SER A 291 -2.95 22.94 25.61
N SER A 292 -2.31 24.05 25.99
CA SER A 292 -0.99 24.36 25.46
C SER A 292 0.01 23.45 26.18
N CYS A 293 0.98 22.93 25.43
CA CYS A 293 2.15 22.28 26.01
C CYS A 293 3.01 23.37 26.65
N ASP A 294 2.60 23.83 27.82
CA ASP A 294 3.40 24.70 28.66
C ASP A 294 4.59 23.91 29.24
N ALA A 295 5.74 24.56 29.28
CA ALA A 295 7.07 23.96 29.38
C ALA A 295 7.45 23.46 30.79
N SER A 296 6.48 23.07 31.61
CA SER A 296 6.68 22.86 33.05
C SER A 296 6.37 21.45 33.57
N SER A 297 5.81 20.54 32.77
CA SER A 297 5.67 19.14 33.20
C SER A 297 6.75 18.26 32.58
N ARG A 298 7.67 17.80 33.43
CA ARG A 298 8.64 16.74 33.14
C ARG A 298 7.88 15.43 32.87
N GLN A 299 7.29 15.29 31.70
CA GLN A 299 6.96 13.97 31.19
C GLN A 299 8.30 13.31 30.79
N PRO A 300 8.59 12.09 31.25
CA PRO A 300 9.78 11.39 30.83
C PRO A 300 9.72 11.23 29.30
N ASN A 301 10.84 11.54 28.64
CA ASN A 301 11.04 11.27 27.21
C ASN A 301 10.44 9.91 26.86
N SER A 302 9.59 9.84 25.83
CA SER A 302 9.02 8.56 25.42
C SER A 302 10.16 7.56 25.18
N LEU A 303 9.99 6.32 25.63
CA LEU A 303 11.00 5.27 25.48
C LEU A 303 11.52 5.17 24.03
N GLN A 304 10.62 5.40 23.06
CA GLN A 304 10.93 5.50 21.64
C GLN A 304 11.97 6.58 21.34
N TYR A 305 11.76 7.82 21.81
CA TYR A 305 12.71 8.90 21.60
C TYR A 305 14.05 8.61 22.28
N SER A 306 14.03 8.05 23.50
CA SER A 306 15.26 7.66 24.22
C SER A 306 16.05 6.54 23.53
N ILE A 307 15.39 5.65 22.79
CA ILE A 307 16.06 4.62 21.96
C ILE A 307 16.65 5.27 20.71
N LEU A 308 15.86 6.10 20.02
CA LEU A 308 16.27 6.73 18.78
C LEU A 308 17.39 7.75 18.95
N SER A 309 17.47 8.43 20.10
CA SER A 309 18.53 9.37 20.42
C SER A 309 19.88 8.69 20.69
N GLN A 310 19.94 7.36 20.78
CA GLN A 310 21.18 6.60 20.95
C GLN A 310 21.85 6.25 19.62
N PHE A 311 21.15 6.39 18.50
CA PHE A 311 21.71 6.11 17.18
C PHE A 311 22.53 7.29 16.69
N ASP A 312 23.72 6.99 16.18
CA ASP A 312 24.55 7.95 15.46
C ASP A 312 24.03 8.09 14.03
N TRP A 313 23.05 8.98 13.85
CA TRP A 313 22.36 9.21 12.58
C TRP A 313 23.27 9.66 11.43
N ASP A 314 24.51 10.05 11.75
CA ASP A 314 25.53 10.43 10.79
C ASP A 314 26.15 9.21 10.09
N ASN A 315 26.17 8.08 10.80
CA ASN A 315 26.84 6.85 10.42
C ASN A 315 25.87 5.66 10.28
N VAL A 316 24.57 5.88 10.47
CA VAL A 316 23.52 4.91 10.18
C VAL A 316 23.51 4.58 8.68
N ASP A 317 23.30 3.29 8.37
CA ASP A 317 23.33 2.71 7.02
C ASP A 317 22.60 3.58 5.99
N ALA A 318 23.24 3.77 4.82
CA ALA A 318 22.74 4.61 3.72
C ALA A 318 21.40 4.15 3.15
N SER A 319 20.97 2.92 3.46
CA SER A 319 19.63 2.41 3.16
C SER A 319 18.51 3.09 3.96
N ILE A 320 18.79 3.79 5.07
CA ILE A 320 17.79 4.66 5.70
C ILE A 320 17.61 5.92 4.84
N PRO A 321 16.37 6.25 4.45
CA PRO A 321 16.08 7.46 3.68
C PRO A 321 16.70 8.72 4.29
N GLU A 322 17.34 9.54 3.44
CA GLU A 322 18.08 10.74 3.85
C GLU A 322 17.23 11.70 4.69
N PHE A 323 15.93 11.83 4.38
CA PHE A 323 15.04 12.72 5.14
C PHE A 323 14.85 12.29 6.59
N ILE A 324 14.91 10.97 6.88
CA ILE A 324 14.83 10.45 8.24
C ILE A 324 16.14 10.73 8.97
N ARG A 325 17.30 10.45 8.34
CA ARG A 325 18.62 10.73 8.90
C ARG A 325 18.78 12.22 9.20
N HIS A 326 18.50 13.08 8.22
CA HIS A 326 18.53 14.54 8.37
C HIS A 326 17.54 15.03 9.43
N GLY A 327 16.30 14.50 9.43
CA GLY A 327 15.27 14.85 10.41
C GLY A 327 15.70 14.51 11.84
N MET A 328 16.23 13.30 12.06
CA MET A 328 16.67 12.85 13.38
C MET A 328 17.94 13.57 13.87
N ARG A 329 18.84 13.95 12.95
CA ARG A 329 20.06 14.72 13.24
C ARG A 329 19.78 16.17 13.63
N ASN A 330 18.92 16.84 12.87
CA ASN A 330 18.76 18.30 12.93
C ASN A 330 17.53 18.76 13.73
N THR A 331 16.68 17.84 14.18
CA THR A 331 15.49 18.19 14.97
C THR A 331 15.73 17.85 16.45
N PRO A 332 15.98 18.85 17.33
CA PRO A 332 16.24 18.58 18.74
C PRO A 332 15.06 17.92 19.46
N ARG A 333 13.84 18.02 18.91
CA ARG A 333 12.64 17.29 19.35
C ARG A 333 11.89 16.73 18.13
N PRO A 334 12.29 15.55 17.62
CA PRO A 334 11.63 14.89 16.51
C PRO A 334 10.15 14.67 16.84
N THR A 335 9.28 14.87 15.84
CA THR A 335 7.85 14.59 16.00
C THR A 335 7.64 13.08 16.20
N THR A 336 6.51 12.68 16.81
CA THR A 336 6.16 11.26 16.97
C THR A 336 6.20 10.51 15.65
N ARG A 337 5.76 11.15 14.56
CA ARG A 337 5.80 10.57 13.20
C ARG A 337 7.22 10.34 12.69
N LEU A 338 8.12 11.29 12.91
CA LEU A 338 9.52 11.15 12.54
C LEU A 338 10.19 10.03 13.38
N CYS A 339 9.81 9.92 14.65
CA CYS A 339 10.24 8.81 15.50
C CYS A 339 9.72 7.45 15.00
N ASP A 340 8.45 7.36 14.61
CA ASP A 340 7.85 6.11 14.12
C ASP A 340 8.47 5.69 12.78
N ALA A 341 8.71 6.63 11.87
CA ALA A 341 9.41 6.38 10.60
C ALA A 341 10.85 5.91 10.84
N ALA A 342 11.57 6.58 11.75
CA ALA A 342 12.92 6.20 12.15
C ALA A 342 12.96 4.79 12.76
N LEU A 343 12.02 4.47 13.65
CA LEU A 343 11.88 3.12 14.23
C LEU A 343 11.54 2.06 13.19
N PHE A 344 10.70 2.38 12.22
CA PHE A 344 10.33 1.46 11.15
C PHE A 344 11.54 1.15 10.24
N SER A 345 12.27 2.18 9.80
CA SER A 345 13.49 2.01 9.01
C SER A 345 14.58 1.25 9.78
N LEU A 346 14.75 1.54 11.07
CA LEU A 346 15.66 0.79 11.94
C LEU A 346 15.16 -0.63 12.21
N ARG A 347 13.85 -0.91 12.19
CA ARG A 347 13.30 -2.28 12.28
C ARG A 347 13.68 -3.14 11.09
N GLY A 348 13.63 -2.59 9.88
CA GLY A 348 14.12 -3.28 8.69
C GLY A 348 15.61 -3.65 8.82
N LEU A 349 16.41 -2.76 9.41
CA LEU A 349 17.87 -2.91 9.51
C LEU A 349 18.35 -3.76 10.68
N TYR A 350 17.79 -3.56 11.87
CA TYR A 350 18.27 -4.17 13.11
C TYR A 350 17.34 -5.27 13.63
N PHE A 351 16.04 -5.22 13.32
CA PHE A 351 15.06 -6.17 13.84
C PHE A 351 14.69 -7.30 12.88
N THR A 352 15.25 -7.33 11.67
CA THR A 352 15.31 -8.55 10.83
C THR A 352 16.36 -9.56 11.34
N THR A 353 17.17 -9.18 12.34
CA THR A 353 17.99 -10.08 13.16
C THR A 353 18.28 -9.48 14.53
N THR A 354 17.45 -9.74 15.55
CA THR A 354 17.99 -9.94 16.89
C THR A 354 16.97 -10.64 17.80
N LYS A 355 17.34 -11.84 18.23
CA LYS A 355 16.70 -12.61 19.30
C LYS A 355 16.37 -11.70 20.49
N ARG A 356 15.13 -11.76 20.96
CA ARG A 356 14.82 -11.59 22.39
C ARG A 356 15.66 -12.64 23.12
N GLN A 357 16.60 -12.24 23.98
CA GLN A 357 17.33 -13.16 24.84
C GLN A 357 16.32 -13.85 25.77
N GLN A 358 15.87 -15.04 25.37
CA GLN A 358 15.43 -16.04 26.32
C GLN A 358 16.65 -16.42 27.18
N PRO A 359 16.48 -16.62 28.50
CA PRO A 359 17.56 -17.12 29.34
C PRO A 359 18.09 -18.42 28.74
N THR A 360 19.38 -18.38 28.36
CA THR A 360 20.11 -19.49 27.76
C THR A 360 20.01 -20.70 28.68
N PRO A 361 19.49 -21.86 28.23
CA PRO A 361 19.87 -23.13 28.83
C PRO A 361 21.40 -23.20 28.73
N GLN A 362 22.08 -23.48 29.85
CA GLN A 362 23.54 -23.62 29.84
C GLN A 362 23.98 -24.46 28.63
N PRO A 363 24.88 -23.94 27.78
CA PRO A 363 25.38 -24.73 26.67
C PRO A 363 26.05 -25.98 27.26
N PRO A 364 25.80 -27.18 26.70
CA PRO A 364 26.66 -28.30 26.98
C PRO A 364 28.11 -27.90 26.68
N PRO A 365 29.11 -28.42 27.42
CA PRO A 365 30.50 -28.05 27.29
C PRO A 365 30.94 -28.04 25.82
N ALA A 366 31.64 -26.96 25.43
CA ALA A 366 31.97 -26.65 24.05
C ALA A 366 32.72 -27.80 23.37
N ALA A 367 32.22 -28.23 22.21
CA ALA A 367 32.90 -29.19 21.33
C ALA A 367 34.25 -28.70 20.79
N ALA A 368 34.63 -27.44 21.08
CA ALA A 368 35.92 -26.86 20.71
C ALA A 368 37.11 -27.58 21.38
N ASP A 369 36.93 -28.16 22.57
CA ASP A 369 37.99 -28.92 23.26
C ASP A 369 38.29 -30.29 22.61
N ILE A 370 37.43 -30.78 21.71
CA ILE A 370 37.64 -32.07 21.04
C ILE A 370 38.74 -31.97 19.97
N PHE A 371 38.84 -30.83 19.27
CA PHE A 371 39.76 -30.70 18.13
C PHE A 371 41.18 -30.32 18.52
N ASP A 372 41.40 -29.61 19.63
CA ASP A 372 42.75 -29.28 20.12
C ASP A 372 43.51 -30.48 20.71
N SER A 373 42.81 -31.59 20.98
CA SER A 373 43.41 -32.84 21.48
C SER A 373 43.92 -33.79 20.38
N CYS A 374 43.70 -33.45 19.10
CA CYS A 374 44.16 -34.22 17.94
C CYS A 374 45.69 -34.11 17.72
N ARG A 375 46.49 -34.83 18.51
CA ARG A 375 47.93 -35.01 18.25
C ARG A 375 48.16 -35.72 16.90
N GLU A 376 49.22 -35.32 16.18
CA GLU A 376 49.58 -35.76 14.82
C GLU A 376 49.63 -37.28 14.57
N ASN A 377 49.72 -38.11 15.61
CA ASN A 377 49.89 -39.55 15.48
C ASN A 377 48.57 -40.34 15.33
N ASP A 378 47.39 -39.72 15.43
CA ASP A 378 46.11 -40.44 15.30
C ASP A 378 45.09 -39.75 14.39
N ARG A 379 45.46 -39.60 13.11
CA ARG A 379 44.58 -39.06 12.04
C ARG A 379 43.27 -39.85 11.88
N SER A 380 43.20 -41.10 12.34
CA SER A 380 42.01 -41.94 12.19
C SER A 380 40.85 -41.50 13.09
N SER A 381 41.16 -41.07 14.33
CA SER A 381 40.17 -40.62 15.30
C SER A 381 39.54 -39.26 14.93
N CYS A 382 40.33 -38.35 14.38
CA CYS A 382 39.86 -37.00 14.01
C CYS A 382 39.00 -37.03 12.73
N LEU A 383 39.23 -37.99 11.83
CA LEU A 383 38.32 -38.22 10.70
C LEU A 383 36.96 -38.75 11.17
N GLN A 384 36.92 -39.64 12.17
CA GLN A 384 35.66 -40.10 12.77
C GLN A 384 34.92 -38.98 13.51
N ALA A 385 35.64 -38.11 14.23
CA ALA A 385 35.04 -36.96 14.90
C ALA A 385 34.51 -35.92 13.89
N ALA A 386 35.26 -35.66 12.81
CA ALA A 386 34.82 -34.81 11.71
C ALA A 386 33.58 -35.38 11.00
N ASP A 387 33.51 -36.69 10.79
CA ASP A 387 32.32 -37.36 10.25
C ASP A 387 31.13 -37.29 11.23
N LEU A 388 31.37 -37.42 12.53
CA LEU A 388 30.33 -37.25 13.55
C LEU A 388 29.77 -35.81 13.56
N VAL A 389 30.65 -34.82 13.40
CA VAL A 389 30.28 -33.40 13.35
C VAL A 389 29.62 -33.05 12.00
N LYS A 390 30.07 -33.66 10.90
CA LYS A 390 29.39 -33.55 9.59
C LYS A 390 27.98 -34.12 9.65
N ASN A 391 27.77 -35.15 10.47
CA ASN A 391 26.46 -35.74 10.71
C ASN A 391 25.60 -34.97 11.73
N SER A 392 26.11 -33.95 12.44
CA SER A 392 25.35 -33.31 13.52
C SER A 392 24.55 -32.06 13.10
N CYS A 393 24.77 -31.50 11.90
CA CYS A 393 23.95 -30.41 11.38
C CYS A 393 22.75 -30.92 10.58
N ASP A 394 21.70 -31.34 11.30
CA ASP A 394 20.46 -31.84 10.67
C ASP A 394 19.43 -30.72 10.38
N SER A 395 19.65 -29.52 10.92
CA SER A 395 18.74 -28.38 10.76
C SER A 395 19.49 -27.06 10.76
N ILE A 396 18.91 -26.06 10.08
CA ILE A 396 19.49 -24.75 9.86
C ILE A 396 18.57 -23.64 10.37
N THR A 397 19.15 -22.53 10.79
CA THR A 397 18.45 -21.32 11.27
C THR A 397 18.61 -20.12 10.35
N ALA A 398 19.54 -20.20 9.40
CA ALA A 398 19.73 -19.19 8.37
C ALA A 398 20.25 -19.85 7.09
N LEU A 399 19.86 -19.29 5.94
CA LEU A 399 20.32 -19.69 4.62
C LEU A 399 20.66 -18.42 3.83
N HIS A 400 21.81 -18.41 3.17
CA HIS A 400 22.29 -17.34 2.30
C HIS A 400 22.59 -17.90 0.92
N VAL A 401 22.42 -17.07 -0.09
CA VAL A 401 22.64 -17.40 -1.49
C VAL A 401 23.67 -16.43 -2.06
N ASP A 402 24.68 -17.01 -2.70
CA ASP A 402 25.55 -16.32 -3.65
C ASP A 402 25.18 -16.80 -5.05
N PHE A 403 24.92 -15.89 -5.98
CA PHE A 403 24.56 -16.20 -7.36
C PHE A 403 25.32 -15.29 -8.33
N SER A 404 25.82 -15.83 -9.42
CA SER A 404 26.51 -15.06 -10.45
C SER A 404 25.95 -15.35 -11.84
N LEU A 405 25.82 -14.29 -12.64
CA LEU A 405 25.68 -14.40 -14.09
C LEU A 405 27.06 -14.64 -14.72
N GLY A 406 27.09 -15.46 -15.76
CA GLY A 406 28.27 -15.77 -16.56
C GLY A 406 28.58 -14.66 -17.57
N GLU A 407 29.23 -15.02 -18.68
CA GLU A 407 29.68 -14.07 -19.71
C GLU A 407 28.52 -13.37 -20.41
N LYS A 408 27.46 -14.11 -20.76
CA LYS A 408 26.23 -13.53 -21.30
C LYS A 408 25.30 -13.20 -20.15
N GLY A 409 25.11 -11.91 -19.85
CA GLY A 409 24.10 -11.45 -18.89
C GLY A 409 22.68 -11.57 -19.42
N THR A 410 21.70 -11.17 -18.61
CA THR A 410 20.29 -11.09 -19.00
C THR A 410 19.69 -9.75 -18.57
N ALA A 411 18.71 -9.28 -19.35
CA ALA A 411 17.87 -8.16 -18.96
C ALA A 411 16.69 -8.58 -18.07
N ASP A 412 16.48 -9.89 -17.96
CA ASP A 412 15.32 -10.47 -17.32
C ASP A 412 15.46 -10.56 -15.80
N ALA A 413 14.33 -10.77 -15.12
CA ALA A 413 14.31 -10.95 -13.69
C ALA A 413 14.57 -12.42 -13.34
N ILE A 414 15.60 -12.68 -12.54
CA ILE A 414 15.94 -14.04 -12.08
C ILE A 414 15.45 -14.26 -10.66
N GLY A 415 14.61 -15.29 -10.51
CA GLY A 415 14.15 -15.81 -9.22
C GLY A 415 14.79 -17.17 -8.93
N LEU A 416 14.96 -17.48 -7.64
CA LEU A 416 15.39 -18.77 -7.13
C LEU A 416 14.27 -19.40 -6.33
N GLN A 417 14.01 -20.67 -6.53
CA GLN A 417 13.21 -21.46 -5.61
C GLN A 417 14.13 -22.48 -4.95
N VAL A 418 14.06 -22.56 -3.63
CA VAL A 418 14.70 -23.60 -2.82
C VAL A 418 13.57 -24.40 -2.20
N GLY A 419 13.45 -25.69 -2.53
CA GLY A 419 12.26 -26.46 -2.19
C GLY A 419 12.51 -27.78 -1.49
N GLY A 420 11.46 -28.22 -0.79
CA GLY A 420 11.33 -29.51 -0.11
C GLY A 420 10.10 -30.27 -0.57
N ARG A 421 9.95 -31.53 -0.13
CA ARG A 421 9.01 -32.49 -0.73
C ARG A 421 7.52 -32.13 -0.67
N ASN A 422 7.06 -31.13 0.10
CA ASN A 422 5.62 -30.86 0.30
C ASN A 422 5.30 -29.42 0.78
N ARG A 423 5.92 -28.36 0.22
CA ARG A 423 5.70 -26.99 0.72
C ARG A 423 5.40 -25.97 -0.37
N PRO A 424 4.69 -24.88 -0.02
CA PRO A 424 4.39 -23.80 -0.96
C PRO A 424 5.69 -23.26 -1.57
N GLU A 425 5.67 -23.12 -2.88
CA GLU A 425 6.83 -22.77 -3.71
C GLU A 425 7.06 -21.26 -3.67
N ALA A 426 7.65 -20.76 -2.58
CA ALA A 426 8.04 -19.36 -2.50
C ALA A 426 9.24 -19.09 -3.41
N MET A 427 9.16 -18.02 -4.20
CA MET A 427 10.23 -17.59 -5.09
C MET A 427 11.06 -16.50 -4.40
N ILE A 428 12.37 -16.73 -4.34
CA ILE A 428 13.39 -15.85 -3.77
C ILE A 428 13.93 -14.95 -4.89
N PRO A 429 13.73 -13.63 -4.80
CA PRO A 429 14.31 -12.69 -5.74
C PRO A 429 15.85 -12.69 -5.76
N LEU A 430 16.50 -13.01 -6.88
CA LEU A 430 17.96 -12.89 -6.99
C LEU A 430 18.39 -11.65 -7.78
N VAL A 431 17.99 -11.58 -9.05
CA VAL A 431 18.35 -10.49 -9.95
C VAL A 431 17.08 -9.77 -10.35
N PRO A 432 16.88 -8.49 -9.95
CA PRO A 432 15.82 -7.71 -10.56
C PRO A 432 16.13 -7.57 -12.05
N PRO A 433 15.10 -7.36 -12.89
CA PRO A 433 15.34 -7.11 -14.30
C PRO A 433 16.30 -5.92 -14.42
N SER A 434 17.04 -5.78 -15.51
CA SER A 434 17.95 -4.65 -15.73
C SER A 434 18.14 -4.39 -17.22
N SER A 435 18.56 -3.20 -17.62
CA SER A 435 18.78 -2.89 -19.04
C SER A 435 20.11 -3.46 -19.57
N GLY A 436 20.37 -4.76 -19.37
CA GLY A 436 21.45 -5.48 -20.04
C GLY A 436 22.84 -5.41 -19.40
N THR A 437 22.97 -5.39 -18.07
CA THR A 437 24.30 -5.51 -17.45
C THR A 437 24.81 -6.95 -17.48
N ALA A 438 25.92 -7.18 -18.18
CA ALA A 438 26.70 -8.41 -18.06
C ALA A 438 27.32 -8.53 -16.65
N HIS A 439 27.50 -9.77 -16.16
CA HIS A 439 28.25 -10.10 -14.93
C HIS A 439 27.70 -9.57 -13.61
N LYS A 440 26.38 -9.62 -13.40
CA LYS A 440 25.82 -9.31 -12.08
C LYS A 440 26.06 -10.48 -11.11
N THR A 441 26.59 -10.16 -9.94
CA THR A 441 26.76 -11.10 -8.83
C THR A 441 25.95 -10.63 -7.64
N VAL A 442 25.12 -11.53 -7.13
CA VAL A 442 24.39 -11.41 -5.87
C VAL A 442 25.23 -12.11 -4.81
N LYS A 443 25.60 -11.41 -3.74
CA LYS A 443 26.37 -11.98 -2.63
C LYS A 443 25.61 -11.87 -1.34
N ASN A 444 25.72 -12.90 -0.51
CA ASN A 444 25.20 -13.02 0.83
C ASN A 444 23.70 -12.68 0.92
N HIS A 445 22.92 -13.06 -0.11
CA HIS A 445 21.50 -12.79 -0.12
C HIS A 445 20.79 -13.71 0.86
N ARG A 446 20.26 -13.14 1.94
CA ARG A 446 19.63 -13.90 3.01
C ARG A 446 18.24 -14.37 2.59
N VAL A 447 17.98 -15.66 2.77
CA VAL A 447 16.68 -16.29 2.54
C VAL A 447 15.83 -16.23 3.81
N ASP A 448 14.61 -15.73 3.68
CA ASP A 448 13.60 -15.79 4.75
C ASP A 448 13.05 -17.23 4.84
N LEU A 449 13.58 -18.00 5.79
CA LEU A 449 13.19 -19.39 5.99
C LEU A 449 11.71 -19.52 6.37
N ARG A 450 11.15 -18.55 7.09
CA ARG A 450 9.74 -18.60 7.47
C ARG A 450 8.84 -18.37 6.27
N ARG A 451 9.20 -17.46 5.38
CA ARG A 451 8.46 -17.27 4.13
C ARG A 451 8.58 -18.46 3.19
N VAL A 452 9.79 -19.04 3.05
CA VAL A 452 10.05 -20.11 2.07
C VAL A 452 9.61 -21.48 2.57
N PHE A 453 9.81 -21.76 3.85
CA PHE A 453 9.56 -23.07 4.44
C PHE A 453 8.48 -23.05 5.53
N ASP A 454 7.85 -21.92 5.85
CA ASP A 454 6.91 -21.82 6.99
C ASP A 454 7.53 -22.25 8.33
N SER A 455 8.84 -22.03 8.50
CA SER A 455 9.57 -22.33 9.72
C SER A 455 10.84 -21.49 9.87
N ASP A 456 11.13 -21.02 11.08
CA ASP A 456 12.41 -20.36 11.41
C ASP A 456 13.58 -21.35 11.51
N VAL A 457 13.29 -22.65 11.66
CA VAL A 457 14.27 -23.75 11.71
C VAL A 457 13.89 -24.80 10.68
N VAL A 458 14.77 -25.04 9.71
CA VAL A 458 14.49 -25.92 8.57
C VAL A 458 15.39 -27.14 8.63
N PRO A 459 14.85 -28.37 8.63
CA PRO A 459 15.65 -29.57 8.49
C PRO A 459 16.45 -29.52 7.18
N LEU A 460 17.75 -29.82 7.21
CA LEU A 460 18.61 -29.76 6.02
C LEU A 460 18.10 -30.72 4.93
N ARG A 461 17.53 -31.85 5.33
CA ARG A 461 16.88 -32.84 4.44
C ARG A 461 15.66 -32.30 3.67
N ASP A 462 15.10 -31.17 4.09
CA ASP A 462 13.98 -30.52 3.41
C ASP A 462 14.47 -29.55 2.32
N ILE A 463 15.78 -29.31 2.19
CA ILE A 463 16.38 -28.56 1.07
C ILE A 463 16.86 -29.58 0.02
N VAL A 464 15.95 -29.96 -0.89
CA VAL A 464 16.15 -31.10 -1.80
C VAL A 464 16.51 -30.64 -3.21
N TYR A 465 16.22 -29.40 -3.57
CA TYR A 465 16.53 -28.88 -4.90
C TYR A 465 16.63 -27.36 -4.92
N VAL A 466 17.26 -26.87 -5.98
CA VAL A 466 17.28 -25.48 -6.40
C VAL A 466 16.74 -25.37 -7.83
N VAL A 467 15.88 -24.38 -8.05
CA VAL A 467 15.33 -24.04 -9.37
C VAL A 467 15.57 -22.57 -9.65
N LEU A 468 16.06 -22.23 -10.82
CA LEU A 468 16.08 -20.85 -11.31
C LEU A 468 14.92 -20.61 -12.25
N TYR A 469 14.26 -19.48 -12.01
CA TYR A 469 13.21 -18.96 -12.83
C TYR A 469 13.69 -17.72 -13.55
N ASP A 470 13.41 -17.66 -14.85
CA ASP A 470 13.64 -16.52 -15.70
C ASP A 470 12.31 -15.85 -16.02
N THR A 471 12.28 -14.52 -16.13
CA THR A 471 11.05 -13.78 -16.40
C THR A 471 11.30 -12.59 -17.29
N PRO A 472 10.76 -12.61 -18.52
CA PRO A 472 11.11 -11.66 -19.55
C PRO A 472 10.59 -10.27 -19.18
N LEU A 473 11.44 -9.27 -19.38
CA LEU A 473 11.05 -7.90 -19.10
C LEU A 473 10.17 -7.29 -20.20
N VAL A 474 10.55 -7.51 -21.46
CA VAL A 474 9.99 -6.80 -22.62
C VAL A 474 9.13 -7.76 -23.43
N VAL A 475 7.90 -7.34 -23.71
CA VAL A 475 7.02 -8.08 -24.63
C VAL A 475 7.51 -7.82 -26.05
N GLY A 476 7.70 -8.89 -26.81
CA GLY A 476 8.08 -8.81 -28.23
C GLY A 476 9.59 -8.82 -28.50
N THR A 477 10.46 -8.91 -27.49
CA THR A 477 11.86 -9.30 -27.74
C THR A 477 11.94 -10.83 -27.79
N ASP A 478 12.66 -11.36 -28.78
CA ASP A 478 12.95 -12.79 -28.84
C ASP A 478 13.66 -13.23 -27.55
N ALA A 479 13.38 -14.45 -27.10
CA ALA A 479 14.00 -15.02 -25.93
C ALA A 479 15.53 -14.98 -26.07
N GLN A 480 16.21 -14.25 -25.20
CA GLN A 480 17.68 -14.17 -25.20
C GLN A 480 18.25 -15.28 -24.34
N ASP A 481 19.24 -16.01 -24.87
CA ASP A 481 20.04 -16.91 -24.04
C ASP A 481 20.96 -16.10 -23.14
N TRP A 482 21.12 -16.55 -21.90
CA TRP A 482 22.09 -15.99 -20.95
C TRP A 482 22.84 -17.11 -20.27
N THR A 483 23.98 -16.80 -19.66
CA THR A 483 24.84 -17.81 -19.03
C THR A 483 24.68 -17.75 -17.52
N MET A 484 24.34 -18.87 -16.88
CA MET A 484 24.41 -19.03 -15.44
C MET A 484 25.87 -19.23 -15.02
N GLY A 485 26.44 -18.29 -14.28
CA GLY A 485 27.81 -18.40 -13.78
C GLY A 485 27.92 -19.46 -12.68
N GLY A 486 27.11 -19.34 -11.64
CA GLY A 486 27.06 -20.33 -10.55
C GLY A 486 26.16 -19.91 -9.40
N ILE A 487 25.95 -20.85 -8.46
CA ILE A 487 25.21 -20.65 -7.23
C ILE A 487 25.89 -21.38 -6.06
N THR A 488 26.05 -20.69 -4.94
CA THR A 488 26.52 -21.27 -3.66
C THR A 488 25.45 -21.01 -2.61
N LEU A 489 25.16 -22.01 -1.79
CA LEU A 489 24.30 -21.86 -0.62
C LEU A 489 25.12 -21.96 0.66
N THR A 490 24.94 -21.02 1.58
CA THR A 490 25.58 -21.05 2.90
C THR A 490 24.53 -21.08 3.99
N ALA A 491 24.55 -22.12 4.82
CA ALA A 491 23.61 -22.30 5.91
C ALA A 491 24.29 -22.18 7.28
N SER A 492 23.56 -21.67 8.27
CA SER A 492 23.99 -21.68 9.68
C SER A 492 23.22 -22.77 10.43
N CYS A 493 23.94 -23.68 11.08
CA CYS A 493 23.36 -24.80 11.81
C CYS A 493 22.53 -24.31 13.00
N ALA A 494 21.44 -25.02 13.33
CA ALA A 494 20.57 -24.63 14.45
C ALA A 494 21.19 -24.94 15.83
N ASN A 495 21.89 -26.07 15.93
CA ASN A 495 22.41 -26.61 17.19
C ASN A 495 23.93 -26.42 17.35
N LEU A 496 24.57 -25.78 16.38
CA LEU A 496 26.01 -25.71 16.23
C LEU A 496 26.39 -24.30 15.77
N THR A 497 27.56 -23.81 16.19
CA THR A 497 28.07 -22.49 15.76
C THR A 497 28.66 -22.53 14.36
N GLN A 498 28.90 -23.74 13.83
CA GLN A 498 29.44 -23.97 12.50
C GLN A 498 28.46 -23.58 11.39
N LYS A 499 29.03 -23.20 10.24
CA LYS A 499 28.31 -23.00 8.99
C LYS A 499 28.53 -24.18 8.06
N MET A 500 27.57 -24.42 7.19
CA MET A 500 27.69 -25.35 6.07
C MET A 500 27.64 -24.58 4.76
N GLU A 501 28.33 -25.07 3.76
CA GLU A 501 28.33 -24.52 2.42
C GLU A 501 28.10 -25.64 1.40
N MET A 502 27.20 -25.37 0.46
CA MET A 502 27.01 -26.17 -0.74
C MET A 502 27.61 -25.38 -1.91
N SER A 503 28.78 -25.83 -2.34
CA SER A 503 29.59 -25.20 -3.37
C SER A 503 29.66 -26.03 -4.66
N THR A 504 28.91 -27.13 -4.75
CA THR A 504 28.91 -28.05 -5.91
C THR A 504 28.58 -27.32 -7.22
N TYR A 505 27.74 -26.28 -7.15
CA TYR A 505 27.30 -25.50 -8.31
C TYR A 505 27.89 -24.09 -8.35
N SER A 506 29.03 -23.83 -7.70
CA SER A 506 29.61 -22.48 -7.65
C SER A 506 30.14 -21.96 -9.00
N SER A 507 30.35 -22.85 -9.97
CA SER A 507 30.85 -22.53 -11.32
C SER A 507 30.22 -23.46 -12.37
N VAL A 508 28.98 -23.17 -12.75
CA VAL A 508 28.19 -23.93 -13.75
C VAL A 508 28.55 -23.51 -15.18
N ASN A 509 28.54 -22.21 -15.46
CA ASN A 509 28.77 -21.61 -16.79
C ASN A 509 27.92 -22.23 -17.92
N GLU A 510 26.64 -22.50 -17.65
CA GLU A 510 25.69 -23.11 -18.59
C GLU A 510 24.81 -22.05 -19.25
N ALA A 511 24.59 -22.16 -20.56
CA ALA A 511 23.63 -21.30 -21.26
C ALA A 511 22.20 -21.77 -20.95
N VAL A 512 21.36 -20.83 -20.53
CA VAL A 512 19.96 -21.03 -20.17
C VAL A 512 19.10 -20.02 -20.92
N GLN A 513 17.84 -20.35 -21.19
CA GLN A 513 16.96 -19.50 -21.98
C GLN A 513 15.51 -19.70 -21.53
N ASN A 514 14.77 -18.60 -21.43
CA ASN A 514 13.32 -18.65 -21.29
C ASN A 514 12.67 -19.09 -22.60
N SER A 515 12.12 -20.30 -22.66
CA SER A 515 11.50 -20.84 -23.88
C SER A 515 10.11 -20.28 -24.18
N SER A 516 9.54 -19.44 -23.30
CA SER A 516 8.21 -18.87 -23.49
C SER A 516 8.19 -17.94 -24.69
N PRO A 517 7.15 -18.00 -25.55
CA PRO A 517 6.93 -16.91 -26.50
C PRO A 517 6.80 -15.59 -25.72
N SER A 518 7.40 -14.54 -26.25
CA SER A 518 7.52 -13.20 -25.63
C SER A 518 6.19 -12.52 -25.29
N THR A 519 5.06 -13.13 -25.67
CA THR A 519 3.70 -12.72 -25.28
C THR A 519 3.33 -13.13 -23.87
N ASN A 520 4.04 -14.10 -23.26
CA ASN A 520 3.72 -14.61 -21.94
C ASN A 520 4.81 -14.25 -20.92
N ARG A 521 4.50 -13.27 -20.05
CA ARG A 521 5.40 -12.75 -18.99
C ARG A 521 5.54 -13.66 -17.78
N LEU A 522 5.05 -14.89 -17.85
CA LEU A 522 5.12 -15.80 -16.72
C LEU A 522 6.56 -16.28 -16.48
N PRO A 523 6.97 -16.43 -15.22
CA PRO A 523 8.25 -17.02 -14.89
C PRO A 523 8.35 -18.43 -15.46
N GLN A 524 9.46 -18.74 -16.10
CA GLN A 524 9.76 -20.10 -16.56
C GLN A 524 10.94 -20.68 -15.80
N MET A 525 10.84 -21.95 -15.45
CA MET A 525 11.97 -22.72 -14.98
C MET A 525 12.98 -22.86 -16.12
N VAL A 526 14.17 -22.31 -15.94
CA VAL A 526 15.25 -22.38 -16.93
C VAL A 526 16.40 -23.27 -16.49
N TRP A 527 16.48 -23.57 -15.18
CA TRP A 527 17.51 -24.44 -14.63
C TRP A 527 17.03 -25.09 -13.34
N ARG A 528 17.41 -26.35 -13.13
CA ARG A 528 17.10 -27.12 -11.92
C ARG A 528 18.24 -28.07 -11.59
N ARG A 529 18.58 -28.19 -10.31
CA ARG A 529 19.41 -29.26 -9.76
C ARG A 529 18.85 -29.76 -8.45
N ASP A 530 18.93 -31.06 -8.26
CA ASP A 530 18.65 -31.67 -6.96
C ASP A 530 19.89 -31.52 -6.07
N ILE A 531 19.67 -31.34 -4.78
CA ILE A 531 20.70 -31.19 -3.75
C ILE A 531 20.57 -32.38 -2.82
N THR A 532 21.70 -32.99 -2.48
CA THR A 532 21.75 -34.04 -1.45
C THR A 532 22.51 -33.55 -0.23
N ARG A 533 22.48 -34.32 0.85
CA ARG A 533 23.19 -33.95 2.09
C ARG A 533 24.70 -33.92 1.87
N GLU A 534 25.20 -34.75 0.97
CA GLU A 534 26.61 -34.91 0.65
C GLU A 534 27.22 -33.68 -0.03
N ASP A 535 26.39 -32.87 -0.69
CA ASP A 535 26.77 -31.60 -1.30
C ASP A 535 27.16 -30.53 -0.26
N TRP A 536 26.74 -30.69 0.99
CA TRP A 536 27.01 -29.76 2.07
C TRP A 536 28.31 -30.10 2.81
N LYS A 537 29.18 -29.10 2.94
CA LYS A 537 30.46 -29.20 3.66
C LYS A 537 30.47 -28.21 4.81
N ILE A 538 30.99 -28.64 5.96
CA ILE A 538 31.20 -27.72 7.08
C ILE A 538 32.35 -26.77 6.72
N VAL A 539 32.12 -25.48 6.90
CA VAL A 539 33.13 -24.44 6.69
C VAL A 539 33.65 -24.02 8.05
N VAL A 540 34.95 -24.21 8.26
CA VAL A 540 35.64 -23.67 9.44
C VAL A 540 35.82 -22.17 9.19
N ALA A 541 35.31 -21.33 10.09
CA ALA A 541 35.55 -19.89 10.00
C ALA A 541 37.06 -19.65 10.03
N ALA A 542 37.58 -19.06 8.95
CA ALA A 542 39.00 -18.72 8.81
C ALA A 542 39.41 -17.59 9.76
#